data_AF-A0A358HR34-F1
#
_entry.id   AF-A0A358HR34-F1
#
_cell.length_a   1.000
_cell.length_b   1.000
_cell.length_c   1.000
_cell.angle_alpha   90.00
_cell.angle_beta   90.00
_cell.angle_gamma   90.00
#
_symmetry.space_group_name_H-M   'P 1'
#
loop_
_entity.id
_entity.type
_entity.pdbx_description
1 polymer ?
#
loop_
_entity_poly.entity_id
_entity_poly.type
_entity_poly.pdbx_seq_one_letter_code
_entity_poly.pdbx_strand_id
1 'polypeptide(L)'
;MAQQSLGPVAVGDQFKLATPNGPVFVVVKIREMKPVDHAQITKVRDTKSPTLIAVTTLLNRDFYIPVAPENRQTPDNDGILRGS
;
A
#
# COMPACT_ATOMS: atom_id res chain seq x y z
N MET A 1 3.98 -11.17 14.23
CA MET A 1 5.22 -10.78 13.51
C MET A 1 5.43 -9.30 13.75
N ALA A 2 6.63 -8.86 14.16
CA ALA A 2 6.88 -7.44 14.37
C ALA A 2 6.63 -6.69 13.04
N GLN A 3 5.67 -5.77 13.04
CA GLN A 3 5.28 -5.03 11.85
C GLN A 3 6.42 -4.07 11.51
N GLN A 4 7.18 -4.37 10.45
CA GLN A 4 8.28 -3.54 10.02
C GLN A 4 7.72 -2.16 9.66
N SER A 5 8.21 -1.12 10.31
CA SER A 5 7.79 0.27 10.13
C SER A 5 9.01 1.15 9.93
N LEU A 6 8.82 2.22 9.16
CA LEU A 6 9.79 3.27 8.95
C LEU A 6 9.08 4.62 9.06
N GLY A 7 9.17 5.23 10.25
CA GLY A 7 8.45 6.45 10.57
C GLY A 7 6.93 6.23 10.44
N PRO A 8 6.20 7.02 9.64
CA PRO A 8 4.75 6.93 9.51
C PRO A 8 4.30 5.89 8.46
N VAL A 9 5.21 5.11 7.86
CA VAL A 9 4.88 4.05 6.90
C VAL A 9 5.19 2.69 7.52
N ALA A 10 4.21 1.80 7.54
CA ALA A 10 4.34 0.44 8.02
C ALA A 10 3.94 -0.59 6.95
N VAL A 11 4.51 -1.79 7.04
CA VAL A 11 4.01 -2.95 6.28
C VAL A 11 2.54 -3.17 6.63
N GLY A 12 1.69 -3.31 5.62
CA GLY A 12 0.23 -3.42 5.74
C GLY A 12 -0.51 -2.10 5.57
N ASP A 13 0.17 -0.96 5.55
CA ASP A 13 -0.47 0.31 5.25
C ASP A 13 -0.95 0.35 3.80
N GLN A 14 -2.13 0.94 3.61
CA GLN A 14 -2.73 1.13 2.31
C GLN A 14 -2.69 2.59 1.91
N PHE A 15 -2.34 2.83 0.64
CA PHE A 15 -2.25 4.17 0.05
C PHE A 15 -3.01 4.17 -1.27
N LYS A 16 -3.80 5.21 -1.51
CA LYS A 16 -4.47 5.48 -2.77
C LYS A 16 -3.66 6.50 -3.56
N LEU A 17 -3.49 6.31 -4.86
CA LEU A 17 -2.99 7.39 -5.71
C LEU A 17 -3.91 8.62 -5.59
N ALA A 18 -3.35 9.82 -5.51
CA ALA A 18 -4.05 11.10 -5.36
C ALA A 18 -4.79 11.53 -6.66
N THR A 19 -5.47 10.58 -7.31
CA THR A 19 -6.33 10.79 -8.47
C THR A 19 -7.75 10.32 -8.15
N PRO A 20 -8.80 10.86 -8.80
CA PRO A 20 -10.20 10.56 -8.45
C PRO A 20 -10.50 9.06 -8.34
N ASN A 21 -9.98 8.25 -9.27
CA ASN A 21 -10.13 6.80 -9.31
C ASN A 21 -8.80 6.05 -9.14
N GLY A 22 -7.86 6.66 -8.41
CA GLY A 22 -6.54 6.08 -8.18
C GLY A 22 -6.63 4.68 -7.55
N PRO A 23 -5.84 3.70 -8.04
CA PRO A 23 -5.78 2.38 -7.42
C PRO A 23 -5.23 2.45 -5.99
N VAL A 24 -5.65 1.48 -5.18
CA VAL A 24 -5.16 1.29 -3.82
C VAL A 24 -4.01 0.29 -3.83
N PHE A 25 -2.92 0.67 -3.18
CA PHE A 25 -1.75 -0.15 -2.97
C PHE A 25 -1.58 -0.48 -1.50
N VAL A 26 -0.93 -1.60 -1.20
CA VAL A 26 -0.54 -2.00 0.15
C VAL A 26 0.98 -2.14 0.21
N VAL A 27 1.59 -1.65 1.28
CA VAL A 27 3.02 -1.87 1.57
C VAL A 27 3.19 -3.31 2.02
N VAL A 28 3.94 -4.10 1.26
CA VAL A 28 4.19 -5.52 1.58
C VAL A 28 5.54 -5.74 2.25
N LYS A 29 6.49 -4.83 2.06
CA LYS A 29 7.82 -4.88 2.66
C LYS A 29 8.48 -3.51 2.67
N ILE A 30 9.34 -3.23 3.64
CA ILE A 30 10.23 -2.07 3.64
C ILE A 30 11.66 -2.57 3.47
N ARG A 31 12.42 -1.94 2.57
CA ARG A 31 13.83 -2.24 2.31
C ARG A 31 14.66 -1.02 2.67
N GLU A 32 15.58 -1.22 3.61
CA GLU A 32 16.57 -0.20 3.96
C GLU A 32 17.62 -0.13 2.84
N MET A 33 17.71 1.01 2.17
CA MET A 33 18.55 1.20 0.99
C MET A 33 19.12 2.62 0.99
N LYS A 34 20.35 2.80 0.49
CA LYS A 34 20.97 4.13 0.37
C LYS A 34 20.76 4.70 -1.03
N PRO A 35 20.49 6.02 -1.17
CA PRO A 35 20.42 7.03 -0.11
C PRO A 35 19.05 7.12 0.60
N VAL A 36 18.02 6.44 0.09
CA VAL A 36 16.64 6.52 0.61
C VAL A 36 16.04 5.12 0.70
N ASP A 37 15.31 4.85 1.77
CA ASP A 37 14.62 3.60 1.98
C ASP A 37 13.41 3.45 1.05
N HIS A 38 13.10 2.21 0.68
CA HIS A 38 12.06 1.91 -0.29
C HIS A 38 10.99 1.00 0.30
N ALA A 39 9.73 1.35 0.05
CA ALA A 39 8.60 0.47 0.24
C ALA A 39 8.40 -0.38 -1.02
N GLN A 40 8.26 -1.68 -0.84
CA GLN A 40 7.71 -2.56 -1.85
C GLN A 40 6.20 -2.53 -1.68
N ILE A 41 5.50 -1.98 -2.67
CA ILE A 41 4.05 -1.84 -2.69
C ILE A 41 3.45 -2.77 -3.75
N THR A 42 2.22 -3.21 -3.55
CA THR A 42 1.47 -3.96 -4.56
C THR A 42 0.03 -3.48 -4.61
N LYS A 43 -0.64 -3.59 -5.76
CA LYS A 43 -2.04 -3.19 -5.86
C LYS A 43 -2.87 -4.17 -5.04
N VAL A 44 -3.78 -3.70 -4.20
CA VAL A 44 -4.54 -4.59 -3.30
C VAL A 44 -5.31 -5.65 -4.08
N ARG A 45 -5.88 -5.26 -5.23
CA ARG A 45 -6.64 -6.16 -6.14
C ARG A 45 -5.77 -6.89 -7.17
N ASP A 46 -4.46 -6.64 -7.19
CA ASP A 46 -3.53 -7.29 -8.11
C ASP A 46 -2.15 -7.38 -7.48
N THR A 47 -1.92 -8.48 -6.78
CA THR A 47 -0.69 -8.70 -6.00
C THR A 47 0.48 -9.21 -6.84
N LYS A 48 0.26 -9.50 -8.14
CA LYS A 48 1.22 -10.19 -9.01
C LYS A 48 2.41 -9.34 -9.44
N SER A 49 2.33 -8.02 -9.31
CA SER A 49 3.37 -7.10 -9.77
C SER A 49 3.75 -6.09 -8.69
N PRO A 50 4.57 -6.50 -7.71
CA PRO A 50 5.07 -5.57 -6.70
C PRO A 50 5.99 -4.53 -7.34
N THR A 51 5.83 -3.28 -6.92
CA THR A 51 6.64 -2.14 -7.35
C THR A 51 7.43 -1.61 -6.17
N LEU A 52 8.68 -1.19 -6.41
CA LEU A 52 9.47 -0.48 -5.41
C LEU A 52 9.26 1.03 -5.56
N ILE A 53 9.01 1.70 -4.45
CA ILE A 53 8.84 3.15 -4.38
C ILE A 53 9.56 3.71 -3.16
N ALA A 54 10.13 4.91 -3.27
CA ALA A 54 10.76 5.56 -2.12
C ALA A 54 9.70 5.82 -1.03
N VAL A 55 10.08 5.59 0.24
CA VAL A 55 9.17 5.81 1.37
C VAL A 55 8.72 7.27 1.44
N THR A 56 9.61 8.22 1.11
CA THR A 56 9.30 9.66 1.06
C THR A 56 8.17 9.99 0.09
N THR A 57 8.01 9.24 -1.01
CA THR A 57 6.92 9.43 -1.96
C THR A 57 5.56 9.07 -1.36
N LEU A 58 5.51 8.06 -0.48
CA LEU A 58 4.29 7.68 0.24
C LEU A 58 3.89 8.72 1.30
N LEU A 59 4.82 9.57 1.74
CA LEU A 59 4.53 10.68 2.65
C LEU A 59 3.97 11.90 1.92
N ASN A 60 4.15 11.98 0.60
CA ASN A 60 3.68 13.10 -0.19
C ASN A 60 2.20 12.93 -0.55
N ARG A 61 1.35 13.73 0.10
CA ARG A 61 -0.11 13.72 -0.09
C ARG A 61 -0.58 14.14 -1.48
N ASP A 62 0.26 14.82 -2.25
CA ASP A 62 -0.02 15.17 -3.63
C ASP A 62 0.13 13.97 -4.58
N PHE A 63 0.85 12.92 -4.17
CA PHE A 63 1.01 11.68 -4.92
C PHE A 63 0.18 10.53 -4.33
N TYR A 64 0.21 10.36 -3.01
CA TYR A 64 -0.44 9.26 -2.31
C TYR A 64 -1.19 9.73 -1.07
N ILE A 65 -2.41 9.24 -0.92
CA ILE A 65 -3.28 9.53 0.22
C ILE A 65 -3.40 8.25 1.06
N PRO A 66 -3.12 8.29 2.38
CA PRO A 66 -3.29 7.12 3.23
C PRO A 66 -4.75 6.72 3.28
N VAL A 67 -5.02 5.41 3.22
CA VAL A 67 -6.36 4.86 3.32
C VAL A 67 -6.65 4.59 4.79
N ALA A 68 -7.68 5.26 5.31
CA ALA A 68 -8.14 5.07 6.69
C ALA A 68 -8.56 3.60 6.93
N PRO A 69 -8.38 3.06 8.14
CA PRO A 69 -8.66 1.65 8.45
C PRO A 69 -10.03 1.14 7.98
N GLU A 70 -11.07 1.96 8.11
CA GLU A 70 -12.44 1.68 7.70
C GLU A 70 -12.63 1.56 6.18
N ASN A 71 -11.70 2.10 5.39
CA ASN A 71 -11.72 2.10 3.93
C ASN A 71 -10.69 1.14 3.30
N ARG A 72 -9.98 0.36 4.14
CA ARG A 72 -8.97 -0.59 3.67
C ARG A 72 -9.64 -1.65 2.81
N GLN A 73 -9.06 -1.88 1.63
CA GLN A 73 -9.52 -2.91 0.72
C GLN A 73 -8.95 -4.25 1.15
N THR A 74 -9.74 -5.31 1.04
CA THR A 74 -9.25 -6.69 1.18
C THR A 74 -8.76 -7.21 -0.19
N PRO A 75 -7.73 -8.07 -0.21
CA PRO A 75 -7.29 -8.71 -1.45
C PRO A 75 -8.39 -9.59 -2.09
N ASP A 76 -9.24 -10.19 -1.24
CA ASP A 76 -10.28 -11.14 -1.61
C ASP A 76 -11.68 -10.53 -1.61
N ASN A 77 -11.98 -9.63 -2.54
CA ASN A 77 -13.38 -9.31 -2.83
C ASN A 77 -13.63 -9.37 -4.33
N ASP A 78 -13.57 -10.59 -4.86
CA ASP A 78 -13.93 -10.96 -6.24
C ASP A 78 -15.44 -10.82 -6.53
N GLY A 79 -16.24 -10.22 -5.62
CA GLY A 79 -17.68 -10.05 -5.81
C GLY A 79 -18.48 -11.35 -5.90
N ILE A 80 -17.85 -12.52 -5.73
CA ILE A 80 -18.55 -13.79 -5.65
C ILE A 80 -19.11 -13.91 -4.23
N LEU A 81 -20.37 -13.49 -4.09
CA LEU A 81 -21.27 -14.00 -3.06
C LEU A 81 -21.30 -15.52 -3.22
N ARG A 82 -20.43 -16.24 -2.51
CA ARG A 82 -20.60 -17.69 -2.32
C ARG A 82 -21.77 -17.86 -1.37
N GLY A 83 -22.97 -17.90 -1.95
CA GLY A 83 -24.21 -18.23 -1.27
C GLY A 83 -24.05 -19.56 -0.53
N SER A 84 -24.56 -19.57 0.71
CA SER A 84 -24.66 -20.75 1.56
C SER A 84 -25.73 -21.71 1.05
#